data_AF-A0A510E0A3-F1
#
_entry.id   AF-A0A510E0A3-F1
#
_cell.length_a   1.000
_cell.length_b   1.000
_cell.length_c   1.000
_cell.angle_alpha   90.00
_cell.angle_beta   90.00
_cell.angle_gamma   90.00
#
_symmetry.space_group_name_H-M   'P 1'
#
loop_
_entity.id
_entity.type
_entity.pdbx_description
1 polymer ?
#
loop_
_entity_poly.entity_id
_entity_poly.type
_entity_poly.pdbx_seq_one_letter_code
_entity_poly.pdbx_strand_id
1 'polypeptide(L)'
;MNVGLSLILLAIFLVSLTPTALSQGSSYILDATIADGTSLFSYTYNYTVEKTNPLVYSLQVSTPNGSPVLNGTYTDSSRCFPNYIPIDGENVSMKYKGQVQIDGNTYQEFVGDAYVRGEQIPIDAYFLGGVLFKLNGSYENITINMINISVNTQSKPSSSIDYVPIIVVAVVIVLAIVIMIKLGKI
;
A
#
# COMPACT_ATOMS: atom_id res chain seq x y z
N MET A 1 -30.27 22.76 34.00
CA MET A 1 -30.51 21.74 32.95
C MET A 1 -29.43 21.88 31.90
N ASN A 2 -28.78 20.77 31.60
CA ASN A 2 -27.44 20.63 31.00
C ASN A 2 -27.27 21.29 29.62
N VAL A 3 -26.24 22.12 29.49
CA VAL A 3 -25.47 22.28 28.24
C VAL A 3 -23.99 21.98 28.55
N GLY A 4 -23.78 20.89 29.28
CA GLY A 4 -22.50 20.20 29.38
C GLY A 4 -22.39 19.16 28.28
N LEU A 5 -22.39 19.61 27.02
CA LEU A 5 -22.08 18.77 25.86
C LEU A 5 -21.19 19.53 24.86
N SER A 6 -20.37 20.45 25.39
CA SER A 6 -19.18 20.97 24.74
C SER A 6 -18.03 20.06 25.18
N LEU A 7 -17.27 19.51 24.21
CA LEU A 7 -16.41 18.32 24.28
C LEU A 7 -17.21 17.01 24.16
N ILE A 8 -17.03 16.28 23.04
CA ILE A 8 -16.98 14.80 22.88
C ILE A 8 -17.42 14.34 21.47
N LEU A 9 -18.00 15.18 20.61
CA LEU A 9 -18.33 14.78 19.22
C LEU A 9 -17.42 15.39 18.14
N LEU A 10 -16.13 15.51 18.45
CA LEU A 10 -15.08 15.61 17.44
C LEU A 10 -14.05 14.51 17.66
N ALA A 11 -14.53 13.26 17.81
CA ALA A 11 -13.74 12.10 17.43
C ALA A 11 -13.83 12.00 15.91
N ILE A 12 -13.22 12.96 15.20
CA ILE A 12 -12.79 12.71 13.83
C ILE A 12 -11.88 11.49 13.94
N PHE A 13 -12.23 10.46 13.20
CA PHE A 13 -11.45 9.26 12.98
C PHE A 13 -10.05 9.70 12.51
N LEU A 14 -9.13 9.99 13.44
CA LEU A 14 -7.72 9.81 13.22
C LEU A 14 -7.56 8.30 13.12
N VAL A 15 -7.68 7.77 11.90
CA VAL A 15 -6.97 6.54 11.59
C VAL A 15 -5.50 6.95 11.69
N SER A 16 -4.93 6.81 12.88
CA SER A 16 -3.50 6.73 13.00
C SER A 16 -3.11 5.53 12.15
N LEU A 17 -2.60 5.79 10.94
CA LEU A 17 -1.79 4.84 10.20
C LEU A 17 -0.55 4.60 11.06
N THR A 18 -0.71 3.79 12.09
CA THR A 18 0.43 3.29 12.84
C THR A 18 1.22 2.45 11.86
N PRO A 19 2.53 2.71 11.67
CA PRO A 19 3.43 1.76 11.07
C PRO A 19 3.11 0.36 11.59
N THR A 20 2.62 -0.54 10.74
CA THR A 20 2.56 -1.95 11.13
C THR A 20 4.00 -2.41 11.22
N ALA A 21 4.53 -2.43 12.44
CA ALA A 21 5.85 -2.96 12.70
C ALA A 21 5.94 -4.36 12.08
N LEU A 22 7.03 -4.62 11.35
CA LEU A 22 7.30 -5.92 10.74
C LEU A 22 7.10 -7.00 11.80
N SER A 23 6.17 -7.92 11.53
CA SER A 23 5.84 -9.00 12.46
C SER A 23 6.11 -10.35 11.82
N GLN A 24 6.62 -11.29 12.61
CA GLN A 24 6.83 -12.65 12.13
C GLN A 24 5.50 -13.26 11.68
N GLY A 25 5.49 -13.87 10.50
CA GLY A 25 4.32 -14.45 9.85
C GLY A 25 3.47 -13.44 9.05
N SER A 26 3.82 -12.16 9.04
CA SER A 26 3.13 -11.18 8.19
C SER A 26 3.52 -11.33 6.72
N SER A 27 2.55 -11.06 5.84
CA SER A 27 2.77 -11.00 4.40
C SER A 27 2.48 -9.59 3.87
N TYR A 28 3.34 -9.13 2.96
CA TYR A 28 3.24 -7.85 2.27
C TYR A 28 3.22 -8.11 0.76
N ILE A 29 2.16 -7.66 0.12
CA ILE A 29 1.86 -7.89 -1.28
C ILE A 29 2.01 -6.58 -2.03
N LEU A 30 2.87 -6.58 -3.04
CA LEU A 30 3.04 -5.46 -3.95
C LEU A 30 2.53 -5.85 -5.33
N ASP A 31 1.65 -5.04 -5.89
CA ASP A 31 1.28 -5.14 -7.29
C ASP A 31 2.18 -4.22 -8.10
N ALA A 32 2.84 -4.78 -9.09
CA ALA A 32 3.73 -4.07 -9.99
C ALA A 32 3.20 -4.10 -11.42
N THR A 33 3.34 -2.98 -12.10
CA THR A 33 3.03 -2.81 -13.51
C THR A 33 4.21 -2.14 -14.20
N ILE A 34 4.69 -2.75 -15.28
CA ILE A 34 5.77 -2.26 -16.12
C ILE A 34 5.21 -2.12 -17.53
N ALA A 35 5.23 -0.90 -18.07
CA ALA A 35 4.91 -0.64 -19.47
C ALA A 35 6.18 -0.22 -20.21
N ASP A 36 6.36 -0.69 -21.44
CA ASP A 36 7.54 -0.38 -22.28
C ASP A 36 7.18 0.38 -23.58
N GLY A 37 5.98 0.97 -23.62
CA GLY A 37 5.40 1.63 -24.79
C GLY A 37 4.71 0.69 -25.80
N THR A 38 4.96 -0.63 -25.75
CA THR A 38 4.33 -1.61 -26.63
C THR A 38 3.52 -2.66 -25.90
N SER A 39 3.93 -2.99 -24.69
CA SER A 39 3.43 -4.08 -23.88
C SER A 39 3.25 -3.63 -22.44
N LEU A 40 2.30 -4.27 -21.75
CA LEU A 40 2.05 -4.09 -20.33
C LEU A 40 2.33 -5.41 -19.62
N PHE A 41 3.24 -5.39 -18.66
CA PHE A 41 3.57 -6.51 -17.80
C PHE A 41 3.06 -6.22 -16.40
N SER A 42 2.39 -7.19 -15.79
CA SER A 42 1.92 -7.08 -14.43
C SER A 42 2.46 -8.25 -13.62
N TYR A 43 2.83 -7.97 -12.38
CA TYR A 43 3.40 -8.95 -11.46
C TYR A 43 2.87 -8.70 -10.05
N THR A 44 2.76 -9.77 -9.29
CA THR A 44 2.49 -9.70 -7.85
C THR A 44 3.71 -10.19 -7.10
N TYR A 45 4.19 -9.38 -6.16
CA TYR A 45 5.30 -9.69 -5.28
C TYR A 45 4.72 -9.98 -3.91
N ASN A 46 4.89 -11.19 -3.42
CA ASN A 46 4.45 -11.61 -2.09
C ASN A 46 5.68 -11.83 -1.21
N TYR A 47 5.86 -10.93 -0.26
CA TYR A 47 6.90 -11.01 0.76
C TYR A 47 6.32 -11.57 2.05
N THR A 48 6.86 -12.68 2.57
CA THR A 48 6.42 -13.25 3.85
C THR A 48 7.55 -13.20 4.87
N VAL A 49 7.34 -12.52 5.99
CA VAL A 49 8.32 -12.37 7.06
C VAL A 49 8.40 -13.66 7.88
N GLU A 50 9.54 -14.34 7.81
CA GLU A 50 9.77 -15.61 8.50
C GLU A 50 10.38 -15.39 9.90
N LYS A 51 11.18 -14.34 10.04
CA LYS A 51 11.87 -13.96 11.29
C LYS A 51 12.15 -12.46 11.27
N THR A 52 12.15 -11.79 12.42
CA THR A 52 12.41 -10.34 12.52
C THR A 52 13.78 -10.00 13.13
N ASN A 53 14.50 -10.98 13.69
CA ASN A 53 15.86 -10.76 14.20
C ASN A 53 16.74 -12.04 14.08
N PRO A 54 17.64 -12.14 13.08
CA PRO A 54 17.74 -11.23 11.93
C PRO A 54 16.45 -11.25 11.10
N LEU A 55 16.20 -10.19 10.32
CA LEU A 55 15.05 -10.16 9.42
C LEU A 55 15.29 -11.16 8.28
N VAL A 56 14.40 -12.14 8.17
CA VAL A 56 14.39 -13.16 7.13
C VAL A 56 13.01 -13.19 6.52
N TYR A 57 12.93 -13.21 5.20
CA TYR A 57 11.66 -13.28 4.49
C TYR A 57 11.77 -14.14 3.23
N SER A 58 10.68 -14.76 2.84
CA SER A 58 10.50 -15.34 1.51
C SER A 58 9.87 -14.31 0.57
N LEU A 59 10.28 -14.34 -0.69
CA LEU A 59 9.70 -13.59 -1.79
C LEU A 59 9.23 -14.56 -2.86
N GLN A 60 7.98 -14.44 -3.26
CA GLN A 60 7.43 -15.04 -4.46
C GLN A 60 6.98 -13.93 -5.42
N VAL A 61 7.48 -13.95 -6.66
CA VAL A 61 6.98 -13.10 -7.75
C VAL A 61 6.20 -13.97 -8.71
N SER A 62 4.99 -13.55 -9.06
CA SER A 62 4.12 -14.25 -10.00
C SER A 62 3.52 -13.33 -11.05
N THR A 63 3.21 -13.89 -12.21
CA THR A 63 2.36 -13.24 -13.22
C THR A 63 0.89 -13.26 -12.76
N PRO A 64 -0.02 -12.51 -13.42
CA PRO A 64 -1.41 -12.39 -12.98
C PRO A 64 -2.20 -13.69 -13.05
N ASN A 65 -1.76 -14.64 -13.88
CA ASN A 65 -2.34 -16.00 -13.95
C ASN A 65 -1.78 -16.94 -12.87
N GLY A 66 -0.97 -16.45 -11.93
CA GLY A 66 -0.38 -17.22 -10.84
C GLY A 66 0.88 -18.02 -11.21
N SER A 67 1.41 -17.86 -12.43
CA SER A 67 2.65 -18.57 -12.81
C SER A 67 3.83 -17.98 -12.05
N PRO A 68 4.68 -18.80 -11.40
CA PRO A 68 5.83 -18.31 -10.67
C PRO A 68 6.90 -17.78 -11.63
N VAL A 69 7.45 -16.61 -11.32
CA VAL A 69 8.56 -15.96 -12.04
C VAL A 69 9.84 -16.07 -11.22
N LEU A 70 9.74 -15.83 -9.91
CA LEU A 70 10.87 -15.90 -8.98
C LEU A 70 10.38 -16.42 -7.64
N ASN A 71 11.22 -17.19 -6.96
CA ASN A 71 11.02 -17.57 -5.58
C ASN A 71 12.38 -17.63 -4.86
N GLY A 72 12.47 -17.09 -3.64
CA GLY A 72 13.69 -17.12 -2.85
C GLY A 72 13.49 -16.69 -1.41
N THR A 73 14.48 -17.00 -0.57
CA THR A 73 14.56 -16.54 0.83
C THR A 73 15.72 -15.58 0.97
N TYR A 74 15.46 -14.44 1.60
CA TYR A 74 16.40 -13.33 1.71
C TYR A 74 16.58 -12.96 3.18
N THR A 75 17.80 -12.56 3.52
CA THR A 75 18.11 -11.95 4.82
C THR A 75 18.29 -10.45 4.62
N ASP A 76 17.71 -9.69 5.52
CA ASP A 76 17.69 -8.24 5.46
C ASP A 76 18.21 -7.64 6.77
N SER A 77 19.01 -6.60 6.62
CA SER A 77 19.57 -5.79 7.71
C SER A 77 19.36 -4.30 7.47
N SER A 78 18.63 -3.96 6.40
CA SER A 78 18.31 -2.60 6.03
C SER A 78 17.29 -1.99 7.00
N ARG A 79 17.22 -0.66 6.98
CA ARG A 79 16.25 0.09 7.79
C ARG A 79 14.83 0.06 7.21
N CYS A 80 14.68 -0.34 5.94
CA CYS A 80 13.45 -0.23 5.17
C CYS A 80 13.22 -1.51 4.39
N PHE A 81 12.10 -2.18 4.63
CA PHE A 81 11.76 -3.47 4.06
C PHE A 81 10.85 -3.32 2.83
N PRO A 82 11.03 -4.15 1.79
CA PRO A 82 12.12 -5.10 1.60
C PRO A 82 13.37 -4.43 0.97
N ASN A 83 14.57 -4.94 1.27
CA ASN A 83 15.80 -4.53 0.60
C ASN A 83 15.99 -5.11 -0.81
N TYR A 84 15.29 -6.20 -1.13
CA TYR A 84 15.37 -6.86 -2.43
C TYR A 84 14.02 -6.72 -3.16
N ILE A 85 14.03 -5.90 -4.20
CA ILE A 85 12.90 -5.60 -5.08
C ILE A 85 13.39 -5.89 -6.50
N PRO A 86 13.21 -7.12 -7.01
CA PRO A 86 13.71 -7.48 -8.33
C PRO A 86 12.81 -6.90 -9.42
N ILE A 87 13.37 -6.15 -10.35
CA ILE A 87 12.71 -5.66 -11.56
C ILE A 87 13.51 -6.20 -12.75
N ASP A 88 12.84 -6.88 -13.67
CA ASP A 88 13.47 -7.56 -14.82
C ASP A 88 14.66 -8.48 -14.44
N GLY A 89 14.56 -9.12 -13.27
CA GLY A 89 15.58 -10.02 -12.73
C GLY A 89 16.71 -9.32 -11.95
N GLU A 90 16.79 -8.00 -11.95
CA GLU A 90 17.81 -7.22 -11.26
C GLU A 90 17.26 -6.55 -10.01
N ASN A 91 18.03 -6.51 -8.92
CA ASN A 91 17.60 -5.77 -7.74
C ASN A 91 17.69 -4.26 -8.00
N VAL A 92 16.67 -3.51 -7.61
CA VAL A 92 16.75 -2.06 -7.61
C VAL A 92 17.84 -1.58 -6.64
N SER A 93 18.62 -0.59 -7.08
CA SER A 93 19.60 0.09 -6.24
C SER A 93 19.02 1.42 -5.79
N MET A 94 19.02 1.70 -4.49
CA MET A 94 18.40 2.91 -3.94
C MET A 94 19.23 3.52 -2.82
N LYS A 95 19.13 4.84 -2.67
CA LYS A 95 19.73 5.62 -1.58
C LYS A 95 18.68 6.50 -0.92
N TYR A 96 18.81 6.67 0.39
CA TYR A 96 17.92 7.56 1.15
C TYR A 96 18.07 9.00 0.67
N LYS A 97 16.94 9.64 0.37
CA LYS A 97 16.86 11.05 -0.06
C LYS A 97 16.40 11.96 1.07
N GLY A 98 15.37 11.55 1.80
CA GLY A 98 14.78 12.39 2.84
C GLY A 98 13.42 11.91 3.31
N GLN A 99 12.65 12.83 3.91
CA GLN A 99 11.27 12.59 4.27
C GLN A 99 10.35 13.49 3.43
N VAL A 100 9.18 12.97 3.07
CA VAL A 100 8.17 13.70 2.31
C VAL A 100 6.79 13.49 2.94
N GLN A 101 5.94 14.53 2.90
CA GLN A 101 4.55 14.42 3.31
C GLN A 101 3.64 14.22 2.11
N ILE A 102 2.84 13.16 2.13
CA ILE A 102 1.84 12.85 1.09
C ILE A 102 0.54 12.47 1.82
N ASP A 103 -0.56 13.13 1.50
CA ASP A 103 -1.89 12.89 2.09
C ASP A 103 -1.89 12.80 3.63
N GLY A 104 -1.12 13.66 4.28
CA GLY A 104 -1.00 13.73 5.74
C GLY A 104 -0.09 12.68 6.39
N ASN A 105 0.49 11.77 5.61
CA ASN A 105 1.45 10.77 6.09
C ASN A 105 2.88 11.20 5.79
N THR A 106 3.81 10.87 6.69
CA THR A 106 5.25 11.09 6.48
C THR A 106 5.90 9.81 5.96
N TYR A 107 6.47 9.89 4.77
CA TYR A 107 7.18 8.79 4.11
C TYR A 107 8.68 9.02 4.16
N GLN A 108 9.43 7.93 4.24
CA GLN A 108 10.87 7.94 3.93
C GLN A 108 11.02 7.76 2.42
N GLU A 109 11.62 8.76 1.78
CA GLU A 109 11.86 8.79 0.34
C GLU A 109 13.26 8.27 0.01
N PHE A 110 13.33 7.41 -0.99
CA PHE A 110 14.53 6.86 -1.56
C PHE A 110 14.53 7.09 -3.07
N VAL A 111 15.71 7.33 -3.64
CA VAL A 111 15.90 7.46 -5.08
C VAL A 111 16.93 6.49 -5.58
N GLY A 112 16.82 6.09 -6.83
CA GLY A 112 17.72 5.10 -7.37
C GLY A 112 17.42 4.75 -8.80
N ASP A 113 17.84 3.56 -9.19
CA ASP A 113 17.76 3.08 -10.56
C ASP A 113 17.25 1.64 -10.58
N ALA A 114 16.37 1.37 -11.55
CA ALA A 114 15.98 0.04 -11.97
C ALA A 114 16.40 -0.17 -13.43
N TYR A 115 16.63 -1.41 -13.85
CA TYR A 115 16.90 -1.73 -15.24
C TYR A 115 15.72 -2.49 -15.83
N VAL A 116 15.26 -2.05 -17.00
CA VAL A 116 14.21 -2.74 -17.77
C VAL A 116 14.70 -2.87 -19.20
N ARG A 117 14.92 -4.11 -19.65
CA ARG A 117 15.48 -4.43 -20.97
C ARG A 117 16.79 -3.72 -21.28
N GLY A 118 17.62 -3.53 -20.26
CA GLY A 118 18.91 -2.84 -20.36
C GLY A 118 18.83 -1.32 -20.31
N GLU A 119 17.63 -0.72 -20.29
CA GLU A 119 17.46 0.72 -20.10
C GLU A 119 17.44 1.07 -18.61
N GLN A 120 18.18 2.11 -18.22
CA GLN A 120 18.25 2.61 -16.85
C GLN A 120 17.06 3.54 -16.57
N ILE A 121 16.20 3.14 -15.66
CA ILE A 121 14.98 3.84 -15.27
C ILE A 121 15.21 4.48 -13.89
N PRO A 122 15.22 5.81 -13.77
CA PRO A 122 15.27 6.47 -12.47
C PRO A 122 13.98 6.19 -11.71
N ILE A 123 14.10 5.85 -10.43
CA ILE A 123 12.99 5.49 -9.56
C ILE A 123 12.96 6.35 -8.28
N ASP A 124 11.74 6.58 -7.80
CA ASP A 124 11.44 7.09 -6.45
C ASP A 124 10.67 6.01 -5.68
N ALA A 125 11.13 5.67 -4.49
CA ALA A 125 10.50 4.73 -3.58
C ALA A 125 10.12 5.39 -2.25
N TYR A 126 8.93 5.09 -1.76
CA TYR A 126 8.32 5.68 -0.58
C TYR A 126 8.01 4.58 0.43
N PHE A 127 8.59 4.69 1.61
CA PHE A 127 8.38 3.75 2.70
C PHE A 127 7.54 4.40 3.79
N LEU A 128 6.44 3.75 4.16
CA LEU A 128 5.59 4.15 5.27
C LEU A 128 5.86 3.22 6.44
N GLY A 129 6.31 3.77 7.57
CA GLY A 129 6.58 2.94 8.73
C GLY A 129 7.70 1.90 8.53
N GLY A 130 8.63 2.17 7.62
CA GLY A 130 9.72 1.25 7.27
C GLY A 130 9.34 0.15 6.29
N VAL A 131 8.11 0.11 5.76
CA VAL A 131 7.68 -0.85 4.73
C VAL A 131 7.42 -0.12 3.42
N LEU A 132 7.84 -0.72 2.29
CA LEU A 132 7.63 -0.16 0.97
C LEU A 132 6.13 0.03 0.73
N PHE A 133 5.73 1.27 0.49
CA PHE A 133 4.36 1.64 0.19
C PHE A 133 4.17 1.79 -1.32
N LYS A 134 5.11 2.49 -1.97
CA LYS A 134 5.05 2.76 -3.40
C LYS A 134 6.44 2.90 -3.99
N LEU A 135 6.62 2.42 -5.22
CA LEU A 135 7.79 2.69 -6.06
C LEU A 135 7.30 3.11 -7.44
N ASN A 136 7.83 4.20 -7.99
CA ASN A 136 7.56 4.62 -9.36
C ASN A 136 8.86 4.90 -10.08
N GLY A 137 8.87 4.70 -11.39
CA GLY A 137 9.95 5.16 -12.26
C GLY A 137 9.42 5.43 -13.65
N SER A 138 10.08 6.33 -14.36
CA SER A 138 9.75 6.60 -15.75
C SER A 138 10.96 7.12 -16.49
N TYR A 139 11.20 6.57 -17.68
CA TYR A 139 12.19 7.06 -18.64
C TYR A 139 11.66 6.77 -20.05
N GLU A 140 11.61 7.80 -20.89
CA GLU A 140 11.01 7.74 -22.23
C GLU A 140 9.60 7.09 -22.24
N ASN A 141 9.45 5.94 -22.90
CA ASN A 141 8.21 5.17 -23.01
C ASN A 141 8.10 4.04 -21.97
N ILE A 142 9.07 3.93 -21.06
CA ILE A 142 9.07 2.92 -19.99
C ILE A 142 8.54 3.54 -18.70
N THR A 143 7.54 2.88 -18.10
CA THR A 143 7.00 3.26 -16.80
C THR A 143 6.96 2.05 -15.87
N ILE A 144 7.39 2.25 -14.63
CA ILE A 144 7.32 1.28 -13.55
C ILE A 144 6.40 1.87 -12.47
N ASN A 145 5.40 1.10 -12.04
CA ASN A 145 4.57 1.44 -10.90
C ASN A 145 4.40 0.21 -10.02
N MET A 146 4.73 0.33 -8.74
CA MET A 146 4.57 -0.72 -7.75
C MET A 146 3.89 -0.13 -6.51
N ILE A 147 2.84 -0.78 -6.05
CA ILE A 147 2.03 -0.32 -4.91
C ILE A 147 1.82 -1.46 -3.93
N ASN A 148 2.01 -1.18 -2.65
CA ASN A 148 1.65 -2.11 -1.59
C ASN A 148 0.13 -2.17 -1.44
N ILE A 149 -0.43 -3.35 -1.70
CA ILE A 149 -1.86 -3.61 -1.59
C ILE A 149 -2.23 -4.34 -0.29
N SER A 150 -1.24 -4.79 0.50
CA SER A 150 -1.50 -5.34 1.84
C SER A 150 -2.03 -4.32 2.83
N VAL A 151 -1.86 -3.02 2.55
CA VAL A 151 -2.50 -1.94 3.30
C VAL A 151 -4.03 -1.92 3.10
N ASN A 152 -4.56 -2.67 2.13
CA ASN A 152 -5.99 -2.89 1.90
C ASN A 152 -6.50 -4.25 2.44
N THR A 153 -5.66 -5.09 3.05
CA THR A 153 -6.06 -6.46 3.46
C THR A 153 -5.69 -6.80 4.90
N GLN A 154 -5.79 -5.83 5.82
CA GLN A 154 -5.98 -6.16 7.24
C GLN A 154 -7.46 -6.05 7.64
N SER A 155 -8.37 -6.53 6.78
CA SER A 155 -9.66 -7.03 7.23
C SER A 155 -9.41 -8.33 7.99
N LYS A 156 -9.25 -8.18 9.31
CA LYS A 156 -9.49 -9.26 10.27
C LYS A 156 -10.73 -10.02 9.82
N PRO A 157 -10.73 -11.36 9.72
CA PRO A 157 -11.98 -12.10 9.60
C PRO A 157 -12.66 -12.04 10.96
N SER A 158 -13.28 -10.90 11.28
CA SER A 158 -14.35 -10.87 12.26
C SER A 158 -15.60 -11.24 11.50
N SER A 159 -16.20 -12.37 11.88
CA SER A 159 -17.58 -12.72 11.57
C SER A 159 -18.48 -11.60 12.10
N SER A 160 -18.65 -10.56 11.31
CA SER A 160 -19.54 -9.42 11.50
C SER A 160 -19.72 -8.88 10.10
N ILE A 161 -20.82 -9.24 9.45
CA ILE A 161 -21.16 -8.68 8.15
C ILE A 161 -21.27 -7.17 8.37
N ASP A 162 -20.31 -6.43 7.83
CA ASP A 162 -20.18 -5.01 8.03
C ASP A 162 -21.19 -4.29 7.12
N TYR A 163 -22.44 -4.23 7.57
CA TYR A 163 -23.53 -3.52 6.90
C TYR A 163 -23.39 -1.99 7.01
N VAL A 164 -22.31 -1.46 7.59
CA VAL A 164 -22.17 -0.04 7.90
C VAL A 164 -22.24 0.87 6.66
N PRO A 165 -21.60 0.57 5.50
CA PRO A 165 -21.76 1.41 4.32
C PRO A 165 -23.21 1.41 3.81
N ILE A 166 -23.90 0.27 3.90
CA ILE A 166 -25.28 0.10 3.43
C ILE A 166 -26.28 0.78 4.38
N ILE A 167 -26.09 0.66 5.69
CA ILE A 167 -26.97 1.27 6.71
C ILE A 167 -26.84 2.79 6.67
N VAL A 168 -25.63 3.34 6.52
CA VAL A 168 -25.42 4.79 6.40
C VAL A 168 -26.11 5.32 5.13
N VAL A 169 -25.97 4.64 3.99
CA VAL A 169 -26.66 5.02 2.75
C VAL A 169 -28.19 4.93 2.91
N ALA A 170 -28.71 3.87 3.55
CA ALA A 170 -30.15 3.72 3.79
C ALA A 170 -30.70 4.84 4.69
N VAL A 171 -29.99 5.20 5.76
CA VAL A 171 -30.39 6.29 6.67
C VAL A 171 -30.35 7.64 5.95
N VAL A 172 -29.35 7.90 5.11
CA VAL A 172 -29.26 9.13 4.30
C VAL A 172 -30.40 9.21 3.29
N ILE A 173 -30.77 8.10 2.63
CA ILE A 173 -31.92 8.06 1.70
C ILE A 173 -33.22 8.31 2.45
N VAL A 174 -33.44 7.67 3.60
CA VAL A 174 -34.66 7.89 4.40
C VAL A 174 -34.73 9.33 4.89
N LEU A 175 -33.61 9.92 5.35
CA LEU A 175 -33.56 11.33 5.74
C LEU A 175 -33.83 12.25 4.56
N ALA A 176 -33.26 11.99 3.38
CA ALA A 176 -33.52 12.77 2.18
C ALA A 176 -35.01 12.71 1.78
N ILE A 177 -35.65 11.53 1.86
CA ILE A 177 -37.08 11.37 1.61
C ILE A 177 -37.90 12.14 2.66
N VAL A 178 -37.60 12.00 3.94
CA VAL A 178 -38.32 12.72 5.01
C VAL A 178 -38.16 14.22 4.88
N ILE A 179 -36.98 14.70 4.51
CA ILE A 179 -36.70 16.12 4.26
C ILE A 179 -37.45 16.59 3.01
N MET A 180 -37.47 15.81 1.92
CA MET A 180 -38.26 16.14 0.73
C MET A 180 -39.77 16.18 1.02
N ILE A 181 -40.29 15.27 1.85
CA ILE A 181 -41.71 15.29 2.29
C ILE A 181 -41.99 16.48 3.22
N LYS A 182 -41.05 16.86 4.10
CA LYS A 182 -41.25 17.99 5.02
C LYS A 182 -41.07 19.35 4.34
N LEU A 183 -40.17 19.47 3.37
CA LEU A 183 -39.93 20.70 2.60
C LEU A 183 -40.93 20.84 1.45
N GLY A 184 -41.30 19.72 0.82
CA GLY A 184 -42.43 19.62 -0.09
C GLY A 184 -43.71 19.46 0.70
N LYS A 185 -44.27 20.58 1.18
CA LYS A 185 -45.73 20.66 1.34
C LYS A 185 -46.38 20.40 -0.02
N ILE A 186 -46.62 19.12 -0.34
CA ILE A 186 -47.74 18.60 -1.13
C ILE A 186 -48.30 17.43 -0.33
#